data_AF-A0A2P1PZU5-F1
#
_entry.id   AF-A0A2P1PZU5-F1
#
_cell.length_a   1.000
_cell.length_b   1.000
_cell.length_c   1.000
_cell.angle_alpha   90.00
_cell.angle_beta   90.00
_cell.angle_gamma   90.00
#
_symmetry.space_group_name_H-M   'P 1'
#
loop_
_entity.id
_entity.type
_entity.pdbx_description
1 polymer ?
#
loop_
_entity_poly.entity_id
_entity_poly.type
_entity_poly.pdbx_seq_one_letter_code
_entity_poly.pdbx_strand_id
1 'polypeptide(L)'
;MKTRFGQRTLRALYPRLQLAAFGLSVTLPILTRDDADQIDAGEASFQQAYLSVTAAQKELSQRYEEFLDSNAVKRGLSYNEMKEFAIKAFSPNANRALSIFIALDRIVTLVDELWYAGVFTTSQTKKAQMEAVAQVKNFVNAMDGLWKRSKSAIQRAGNAEAVQTVSEAMGSAFGADLSVPEGEDNPELSLDAHGDEVSPSAGESEAPAAGHEVSTSERRSRKRSSEPSEA
;
A
#
# COMPACT_ATOMS: atom_id res chain seq x y z
N MET A 1 -3.38 14.68 2.21
CA MET A 1 -3.50 13.47 1.37
C MET A 1 -4.84 13.50 0.66
N LYS A 2 -4.87 13.08 -0.61
CA LYS A 2 -6.02 13.15 -1.49
C LYS A 2 -6.87 11.88 -1.41
N THR A 3 -6.25 10.72 -1.54
CA THR A 3 -6.95 9.44 -1.73
C THR A 3 -7.34 8.82 -0.39
N ARG A 4 -8.53 8.19 -0.32
CA ARG A 4 -8.92 7.41 0.88
C ARG A 4 -7.93 6.27 1.16
N PHE A 5 -7.36 5.65 0.13
CA PHE A 5 -6.31 4.63 0.26
C PHE A 5 -5.06 5.16 0.94
N GLY A 6 -4.52 6.29 0.49
CA GLY A 6 -3.37 6.94 1.11
C GLY A 6 -3.66 7.29 2.57
N GLN A 7 -4.84 7.87 2.83
CA GLN A 7 -5.27 8.23 4.19
C GLN A 7 -5.35 7.01 5.13
N ARG A 8 -5.95 5.90 4.68
CA ARG A 8 -6.06 4.66 5.48
C ARG A 8 -4.69 4.06 5.73
N THR A 9 -3.86 3.98 4.69
CA THR A 9 -2.51 3.40 4.79
C THR A 9 -1.62 4.21 5.74
N LEU A 10 -1.68 5.54 5.66
CA LEU A 10 -0.99 6.43 6.60
C LEU A 10 -1.45 6.16 8.04
N ARG A 11 -2.75 6.19 8.31
CA ARG A 11 -3.27 5.95 9.68
C ARG A 11 -2.87 4.58 10.23
N ALA A 12 -2.92 3.54 9.40
CA ALA A 12 -2.64 2.18 9.83
C ALA A 12 -1.15 1.91 10.06
N LEU A 13 -0.27 2.38 9.16
CA LEU A 13 1.13 1.94 9.14
C LEU A 13 2.10 2.97 9.74
N TYR A 14 1.81 4.27 9.63
CA TYR A 14 2.74 5.30 10.06
C TYR A 14 3.02 5.29 11.58
N PRO A 15 2.03 5.10 12.49
CA PRO A 15 2.33 5.01 13.92
C PRO A 15 3.33 3.91 14.25
N ARG A 16 3.17 2.72 13.64
CA ARG A 16 4.09 1.59 13.82
C ARG A 16 5.48 1.88 13.28
N LEU A 17 5.57 2.53 12.13
CA LEU A 17 6.84 2.96 11.56
C LEU A 17 7.54 3.98 12.43
N GLN A 18 6.81 4.99 12.91
CA GLN A 18 7.34 6.04 13.77
C GLN A 18 7.90 5.47 15.07
N LEU A 19 7.19 4.49 15.64
CA LEU A 19 7.64 3.74 16.80
C LEU A 19 8.97 3.02 16.54
N ALA A 20 9.05 2.26 15.44
CA ALA A 20 10.24 1.52 15.07
C ALA A 20 11.43 2.46 14.77
N ALA A 21 11.20 3.55 14.04
CA ALA A 21 12.22 4.52 13.69
C ALA A 21 12.76 5.27 14.92
N PHE A 22 11.88 5.67 15.84
CA PHE A 22 12.30 6.26 17.11
C PHE A 22 13.01 5.23 17.99
N GLY A 23 12.45 4.03 18.12
CA GLY A 23 13.05 2.94 18.86
C GLY A 23 14.45 2.57 18.37
N LEU A 24 14.70 2.61 17.06
CA LEU A 24 16.04 2.44 16.49
C LEU A 24 16.99 3.55 16.90
N SER A 25 16.55 4.81 16.85
CA SER A 25 17.37 5.95 17.25
C SER A 25 17.78 5.93 18.73
N VAL A 26 16.97 5.28 19.58
CA VAL A 26 17.28 5.09 21.01
C VAL A 26 18.11 3.82 21.25
N THR A 27 17.79 2.71 20.57
CA THR A 27 18.43 1.41 20.82
C THR A 27 19.84 1.31 20.24
N LEU A 28 20.10 1.88 19.07
CA LEU A 28 21.42 1.77 18.40
C LEU A 28 22.56 2.39 19.23
N PRO A 29 22.44 3.61 19.79
CA PRO A 29 23.49 4.18 20.64
C PRO A 29 23.74 3.36 21.92
N ILE A 30 22.68 2.77 22.49
CA ILE A 30 22.76 1.99 23.73
C ILE A 30 23.46 0.64 23.49
N LEU A 31 23.20 -0.01 22.35
CA LEU A 31 23.77 -1.31 22.01
C LEU A 31 25.28 -1.24 21.79
N THR A 32 25.74 -0.16 21.18
CA THR A 32 27.11 -0.05 20.63
C THR A 32 28.09 0.57 21.61
N ARG A 33 27.60 1.36 22.59
CA ARG A 33 28.29 2.04 23.71
C ARG A 33 29.53 2.88 23.38
N ASP A 34 30.39 2.48 22.43
CA ASP A 34 31.59 3.18 21.93
C ASP A 34 31.93 2.83 20.46
N ASP A 35 31.15 1.98 19.77
CA ASP A 35 31.40 1.60 18.37
C ASP A 35 30.50 2.39 17.40
N ALA A 36 30.99 3.56 17.00
CA ALA A 36 30.31 4.44 16.04
C ALA A 36 30.05 3.73 14.70
N ASP A 37 30.92 2.80 14.27
CA ASP A 37 30.77 2.10 12.99
C ASP A 37 29.53 1.21 12.99
N GLN A 38 29.14 0.65 14.14
CA GLN A 38 27.91 -0.14 14.28
C GLN A 38 26.64 0.72 14.33
N ILE A 39 26.70 1.94 14.88
CA ILE A 39 25.60 2.90 14.82
C ILE A 39 25.37 3.30 13.36
N ASP A 40 26.45 3.63 12.66
CA ASP A 40 26.44 4.01 11.25
C ASP A 40 25.93 2.87 10.37
N ALA A 41 26.27 1.61 10.67
CA ALA A 41 25.72 0.44 9.96
C ALA A 41 24.19 0.29 10.16
N GLY A 42 23.69 0.58 11.36
CA GLY A 42 22.26 0.58 11.65
C GLY A 42 21.51 1.69 10.91
N GLU A 43 22.06 2.90 10.89
CA GLU A 43 21.52 4.02 10.12
C GLU A 43 21.61 3.77 8.61
N ALA A 44 22.72 3.20 8.13
CA ALA A 44 22.88 2.78 6.73
C ALA A 44 21.83 1.75 6.32
N SER A 45 21.45 0.83 7.22
CA SER A 45 20.38 -0.14 6.98
C SER A 45 19.02 0.55 6.80
N PHE A 46 18.72 1.58 7.61
CA PHE A 46 17.52 2.42 7.41
C PHE A 46 17.59 3.13 6.06
N GLN A 47 18.70 3.81 5.76
CA GLN A 47 18.86 4.57 4.52
C GLN A 47 18.75 3.69 3.29
N GLN A 48 19.34 2.49 3.30
CA GLN A 48 19.24 1.53 2.20
C GLN A 48 17.79 1.10 1.97
N ALA A 49 17.06 0.77 3.04
CA ALA A 49 15.64 0.40 2.93
C ALA A 49 14.78 1.56 2.41
N TYR A 50 15.06 2.79 2.87
CA TYR A 50 14.40 4.01 2.43
C TYR A 50 14.67 4.31 0.94
N LEU A 51 15.93 4.24 0.51
CA LEU A 51 16.31 4.45 -0.89
C LEU A 51 15.70 3.38 -1.81
N SER A 52 15.65 2.13 -1.35
CA SER A 52 15.03 1.03 -2.10
C SER A 52 13.54 1.26 -2.35
N VAL A 53 12.77 1.57 -1.30
CA VAL A 53 11.32 1.81 -1.46
C VAL A 53 11.03 3.08 -2.26
N THR A 54 11.81 4.14 -2.08
CA THR A 54 11.62 5.38 -2.84
C THR A 54 11.99 5.22 -4.32
N ALA A 55 13.03 4.45 -4.64
CA ALA A 55 13.35 4.10 -6.02
C ALA A 55 12.23 3.28 -6.67
N ALA A 56 11.70 2.26 -5.97
CA ALA A 56 10.59 1.45 -6.46
C ALA A 56 9.31 2.27 -6.67
N GLN A 57 8.99 3.20 -5.76
CA GLN A 57 7.86 4.11 -5.91
C GLN A 57 8.05 5.10 -7.06
N LYS A 58 9.27 5.58 -7.28
CA LYS A 58 9.60 6.46 -8.40
C LYS A 58 9.42 5.75 -9.73
N GLU A 59 9.96 4.54 -9.86
CA GLU A 59 9.80 3.71 -11.06
C GLU A 59 8.32 3.43 -11.35
N LEU A 60 7.57 3.03 -10.32
CA LEU A 60 6.14 2.75 -10.46
C LEU A 60 5.33 3.99 -10.84
N SER A 61 5.63 5.15 -10.24
CA SER A 61 5.01 6.43 -10.60
C SER A 61 5.30 6.80 -12.05
N GLN A 62 6.57 6.71 -12.47
CA GLN A 62 6.98 7.02 -13.83
C GLN A 62 6.25 6.12 -14.84
N ARG A 63 6.15 4.83 -14.56
CA ARG A 63 5.42 3.89 -15.42
C ARG A 63 3.95 4.27 -15.59
N TYR A 64 3.26 4.70 -14.53
CA TYR A 64 1.86 5.15 -14.64
C TYR A 64 1.73 6.51 -15.33
N GLU A 65 2.68 7.42 -15.14
CA GLU A 65 2.74 8.67 -15.91
C GLU A 65 2.93 8.41 -17.41
N GLU A 66 3.80 7.48 -17.78
CA GLU A 66 3.98 7.04 -19.17
C GLU A 66 2.70 6.43 -19.76
N PHE A 67 1.94 5.66 -18.97
CA PHE A 67 0.64 5.16 -19.40
C PHE A 67 -0.39 6.28 -19.62
N LEU A 68 -0.43 7.28 -18.74
CA LEU A 68 -1.33 8.43 -18.91
C LEU A 68 -0.98 9.19 -20.20
N ASP A 69 0.30 9.43 -20.44
CA ASP A 69 0.78 10.18 -21.61
C ASP A 69 0.54 9.40 -22.91
N SER A 70 0.81 8.09 -22.90
CA SER A 70 0.58 7.21 -24.06
C SER A 70 -0.90 7.09 -24.46
N ASN A 71 -1.81 7.29 -23.50
CA ASN A 71 -3.26 7.25 -23.73
C ASN A 71 -3.90 8.65 -23.80
N ALA A 72 -3.09 9.72 -23.83
CA ALA A 72 -3.54 11.11 -23.85
C ALA A 72 -4.58 11.44 -22.75
N VAL A 73 -4.42 10.85 -21.56
CA VAL A 73 -5.35 11.02 -20.44
C VAL A 73 -5.21 12.40 -19.83
N LYS A 74 -6.34 13.11 -19.71
CA LYS A 74 -6.37 14.40 -19.03
C LYS A 74 -6.16 14.20 -17.53
N ARG A 75 -5.13 14.85 -16.99
CA ARG A 75 -4.78 14.83 -15.56
C ARG A 75 -5.68 15.76 -14.75
N GLY A 76 -5.73 15.53 -13.43
CA GLY A 76 -6.37 16.45 -12.48
C GLY A 76 -7.68 15.93 -11.91
N LEU A 77 -7.70 14.68 -11.45
CA LEU A 77 -8.85 14.15 -10.71
C LEU A 77 -9.06 14.94 -9.40
N SER A 78 -10.30 15.36 -9.15
CA SER A 78 -10.72 15.99 -7.90
C SER A 78 -11.24 14.94 -6.91
N TYR A 79 -10.86 15.07 -5.64
CA TYR A 79 -11.28 14.16 -4.57
C TYR A 79 -12.23 14.85 -3.61
N ASN A 80 -13.32 14.17 -3.27
CA ASN A 80 -14.37 14.72 -2.40
C ASN A 80 -13.93 14.90 -0.94
N GLU A 81 -12.97 14.11 -0.47
CA GLU A 81 -12.57 14.06 0.94
C GLU A 81 -11.05 14.13 1.11
N MET A 82 -10.44 15.23 0.66
CA MET A 82 -9.04 15.48 1.00
C MET A 82 -8.90 15.72 2.50
N LYS A 83 -7.88 15.13 3.13
CA LYS A 83 -7.62 15.30 4.56
C LYS A 83 -6.20 15.78 4.82
N GLU A 84 -6.11 16.74 5.72
CA GLU A 84 -4.85 17.18 6.33
C GLU A 84 -4.61 16.41 7.62
N PHE A 85 -3.34 16.06 7.88
CA PHE A 85 -2.94 15.30 9.05
C PHE A 85 -1.87 16.09 9.79
N ALA A 86 -2.15 16.46 11.04
CA ALA A 86 -1.17 17.04 11.95
C ALA A 86 -0.33 15.92 12.57
N ILE A 87 0.77 15.56 11.91
CA ILE A 87 1.65 14.46 12.33
C ILE A 87 2.80 15.01 13.17
N LYS A 88 2.97 14.47 14.37
CA LYS A 88 4.16 14.73 15.21
C LYS A 88 5.21 13.68 14.92
N ALA A 89 6.32 14.05 14.30
CA ALA A 89 7.45 13.15 14.06
C ALA A 89 8.42 13.19 15.25
N PHE A 90 8.68 12.03 15.85
CA PHE A 90 9.58 11.92 17.01
C PHE A 90 11.04 11.61 16.64
N SER A 91 11.32 11.33 15.37
CA SER A 91 12.69 11.14 14.87
C SER A 91 12.87 11.69 13.45
N PRO A 92 14.09 12.08 13.05
CA PRO A 92 14.37 12.52 11.68
C PRO A 92 13.98 11.47 10.63
N ASN A 93 14.21 10.19 10.94
CA ASN A 93 13.89 9.06 10.07
C ASN A 93 12.39 8.82 9.94
N ALA A 94 11.61 8.99 11.02
CA ALA A 94 10.14 8.99 10.93
C ALA A 94 9.65 10.13 10.02
N ASN A 95 10.20 11.33 10.18
CA ASN A 95 9.84 12.49 9.35
C ASN A 95 10.18 12.25 7.87
N ARG A 96 11.39 11.76 7.57
CA ARG A 96 11.81 11.42 6.19
C ARG A 96 10.85 10.41 5.56
N ALA A 97 10.42 9.42 6.32
CA ALA A 97 9.55 8.37 5.80
C ALA A 97 8.12 8.83 5.49
N LEU A 98 7.69 10.02 5.89
CA LEU A 98 6.41 10.59 5.44
C LEU A 98 6.33 10.76 3.92
N SER A 99 7.47 11.01 3.26
CA SER A 99 7.56 11.12 1.81
C SER A 99 7.06 9.86 1.09
N ILE A 100 7.26 8.67 1.69
CA ILE A 100 6.83 7.37 1.15
C ILE A 100 5.30 7.29 1.10
N PHE A 101 4.60 7.82 2.11
CA PHE A 101 3.14 7.86 2.14
C PHE A 101 2.57 8.89 1.18
N ILE A 102 3.26 10.02 1.01
CA ILE A 102 2.91 11.04 0.02
C ILE A 102 3.07 10.48 -1.40
N ALA A 103 4.17 9.75 -1.66
CA ALA A 103 4.41 9.08 -2.93
C ALA A 103 3.37 7.99 -3.21
N LEU A 104 2.98 7.20 -2.20
CA LEU A 104 1.87 6.26 -2.31
C LEU A 104 0.57 6.95 -2.72
N ASP A 105 0.19 8.05 -2.04
CA ASP A 105 -1.01 8.82 -2.35
C ASP A 105 -0.99 9.31 -3.81
N ARG A 106 0.18 9.74 -4.28
CA ARG A 106 0.40 10.16 -5.66
C ARG A 106 0.24 9.01 -6.66
N ILE A 107 0.83 7.84 -6.38
CA ILE A 107 0.69 6.64 -7.21
C ILE A 107 -0.78 6.23 -7.33
N VAL A 108 -1.51 6.22 -6.21
CA VAL A 108 -2.95 5.91 -6.23
C VAL A 108 -3.71 6.93 -7.08
N THR A 109 -3.37 8.22 -7.01
CA THR A 109 -3.98 9.22 -7.90
C THR A 109 -3.74 8.93 -9.38
N LEU A 110 -2.53 8.52 -9.77
CA LEU A 110 -2.24 8.16 -11.17
C LEU A 110 -3.05 6.94 -11.62
N VAL A 111 -3.17 5.95 -10.73
CA VAL A 111 -3.97 4.74 -10.99
C VAL A 111 -5.46 5.07 -11.12
N ASP A 112 -6.00 5.95 -10.27
CA ASP A 112 -7.38 6.41 -10.37
C ASP A 112 -7.60 7.16 -11.70
N GLU A 113 -6.68 8.05 -12.11
CA GLU A 113 -6.76 8.75 -13.40
C GLU A 113 -6.82 7.78 -14.59
N LEU A 114 -5.99 6.72 -14.57
CA LEU A 114 -6.01 5.66 -15.59
C LEU A 114 -7.33 4.87 -15.57
N TRP A 115 -7.90 4.64 -14.38
CA TRP A 115 -9.17 3.93 -14.23
C TRP A 115 -10.35 4.75 -14.74
N TYR A 116 -10.46 6.03 -14.35
CA TYR A 116 -11.52 6.93 -14.80
C TYR A 116 -11.45 7.20 -16.31
N ALA A 117 -10.26 7.15 -16.90
CA ALA A 117 -10.08 7.23 -18.35
C ALA A 117 -10.41 5.91 -19.10
N GLY A 118 -10.75 4.84 -18.38
CA GLY A 118 -11.05 3.53 -18.98
C GLY A 118 -9.82 2.75 -19.48
N VAL A 119 -8.60 3.22 -19.17
CA VAL A 119 -7.35 2.53 -19.54
C VAL A 119 -7.14 1.30 -18.65
N PHE A 120 -7.44 1.43 -17.36
CA PHE A 120 -7.43 0.30 -16.42
C PHE A 120 -8.83 -0.23 -16.17
N THR A 121 -8.93 -1.56 -16.07
CA THR A 121 -10.11 -2.24 -15.52
C THR A 121 -10.11 -2.16 -13.99
N THR A 122 -11.28 -2.33 -13.36
CA THR A 122 -11.41 -2.36 -11.89
C THR A 122 -10.45 -3.36 -11.22
N SER A 123 -10.22 -4.52 -11.86
CA SER A 123 -9.29 -5.53 -11.35
C SER A 123 -7.83 -5.05 -11.40
N GLN A 124 -7.43 -4.41 -12.50
CA GLN A 124 -6.09 -3.83 -12.64
C GLN A 124 -5.85 -2.68 -11.66
N THR A 125 -6.84 -1.80 -11.49
CA THR A 125 -6.84 -0.72 -10.50
C THR A 125 -6.60 -1.25 -9.09
N LYS A 126 -7.37 -2.27 -8.67
CA LYS A 126 -7.21 -2.91 -7.35
C LYS A 126 -5.81 -3.51 -7.19
N LYS A 127 -5.32 -4.23 -8.21
CA LYS A 127 -3.99 -4.84 -8.17
C LYS A 127 -2.88 -3.77 -8.04
N ALA A 128 -2.97 -2.69 -8.82
CA ALA A 128 -2.01 -1.58 -8.80
C ALA A 128 -1.99 -0.86 -7.45
N GLN A 129 -3.17 -0.57 -6.88
CA GLN A 129 -3.28 0.03 -5.54
C GLN A 129 -2.66 -0.89 -4.47
N MET A 130 -2.93 -2.20 -4.54
CA MET A 130 -2.37 -3.16 -3.59
C MET A 130 -0.84 -3.31 -3.71
N GLU A 131 -0.30 -3.27 -4.93
CA GLU A 131 1.14 -3.29 -5.17
C GLU A 131 1.83 -2.07 -4.51
N ALA A 132 1.25 -0.88 -4.68
CA ALA A 132 1.77 0.34 -4.06
C ALA A 132 1.72 0.27 -2.52
N VAL A 133 0.62 -0.24 -1.95
CA VAL A 133 0.51 -0.46 -0.49
C VAL A 133 1.53 -1.50 0.00
N ALA A 134 1.77 -2.56 -0.77
CA ALA A 134 2.73 -3.61 -0.41
C ALA A 134 4.15 -3.05 -0.29
N GLN A 135 4.56 -2.12 -1.17
CA GLN A 135 5.86 -1.44 -1.06
C GLN A 135 6.02 -0.73 0.29
N VAL A 136 4.99 0.00 0.73
CA VAL A 136 4.99 0.69 2.03
C VAL A 136 4.94 -0.29 3.20
N LYS A 137 4.08 -1.33 3.13
CA LYS A 137 3.97 -2.38 4.17
C LYS A 137 5.31 -3.10 4.35
N ASN A 138 5.99 -3.43 3.26
CA ASN A 138 7.30 -4.10 3.30
C ASN A 138 8.37 -3.23 3.95
N PHE A 139 8.41 -1.93 3.63
CA PHE A 139 9.30 -0.99 4.29
C PHE A 139 9.02 -0.90 5.81
N VAL A 140 7.75 -0.75 6.20
CA VAL A 140 7.38 -0.68 7.62
C VAL A 140 7.73 -1.98 8.35
N ASN A 141 7.49 -3.14 7.73
CA ASN A 141 7.87 -4.46 8.27
C ASN A 141 9.39 -4.58 8.46
N ALA A 142 10.17 -4.09 7.49
CA ALA A 142 11.63 -4.11 7.57
C ALA A 142 12.14 -3.27 8.75
N MET A 143 11.57 -2.09 8.97
CA MET A 143 11.94 -1.19 10.07
C MET A 143 11.54 -1.77 11.43
N ASP A 144 10.31 -2.29 11.54
CA ASP A 144 9.84 -2.95 12.76
C ASP A 144 10.70 -4.19 13.10
N GLY A 145 11.03 -5.01 12.09
CA GLY A 145 11.93 -6.14 12.25
C GLY A 145 13.34 -5.72 12.68
N LEU A 146 13.88 -4.65 12.11
CA LEU A 146 15.19 -4.12 12.50
C LEU A 146 15.18 -3.66 13.95
N TRP A 147 14.16 -2.89 14.35
CA TRP A 147 14.00 -2.45 15.73
C TRP A 147 13.88 -3.61 16.72
N LYS A 148 13.03 -4.61 16.42
CA LYS A 148 12.85 -5.80 17.27
C LYS A 148 14.17 -6.55 17.45
N ARG A 149 14.96 -6.72 16.39
CA ARG A 149 16.29 -7.36 16.48
C ARG A 149 17.25 -6.55 17.35
N SER A 150 17.31 -5.23 17.20
CA SER A 150 18.14 -4.35 18.04
C SER A 150 17.74 -4.44 19.52
N LYS A 151 16.42 -4.41 19.81
CA LYS A 151 15.90 -4.59 21.16
C LYS A 151 16.28 -5.94 21.75
N SER A 152 16.13 -7.03 20.99
CA SER A 152 16.54 -8.37 21.44
C SER A 152 18.05 -8.49 21.67
N ALA A 153 18.88 -7.79 20.88
CA ALA A 153 20.32 -7.76 21.09
C ALA A 153 20.68 -7.11 22.44
N ILE A 154 20.03 -5.99 22.79
CA ILE A 154 20.20 -5.33 24.09
C ILE A 154 19.79 -6.25 25.24
N GLN A 155 18.64 -6.94 25.11
CA GLN A 155 18.17 -7.88 26.15
C GLN A 155 19.16 -9.04 26.36
N ARG A 156 19.71 -9.59 25.27
CA ARG A 156 20.71 -10.68 25.33
C ARG A 156 22.04 -10.23 25.92
N ALA A 157 22.41 -8.96 25.73
CA ALA A 157 23.60 -8.38 26.35
C ALA A 157 23.48 -8.24 27.88
N GLY A 158 22.32 -8.56 28.47
CA GLY A 158 22.13 -8.58 29.93
C GLY A 158 22.16 -7.21 30.60
N ASN A 159 22.09 -6.13 29.82
CA ASN A 159 22.15 -4.76 30.32
C ASN A 159 20.74 -4.30 30.76
N ALA A 160 20.35 -4.61 32.00
CA ALA A 160 19.05 -4.28 32.56
C ALA A 160 18.76 -2.78 32.55
N GLU A 161 19.78 -1.95 32.81
CA GLU A 161 19.68 -0.49 32.74
C GLU A 161 19.35 -0.03 31.32
N ALA A 162 20.03 -0.58 30.31
CA ALA A 162 19.74 -0.28 28.90
C ALA A 162 18.30 -0.63 28.49
N VAL A 163 17.78 -1.77 28.95
CA VAL A 163 16.38 -2.16 28.68
C VAL A 163 15.41 -1.17 29.33
N GLN A 164 15.70 -0.75 30.56
CA GLN A 164 14.90 0.24 31.27
C GLN A 164 14.94 1.61 30.58
N THR A 165 16.12 2.11 30.19
CA THR A 165 16.27 3.37 29.44
C THR A 165 15.47 3.37 28.15
N VAL A 166 15.52 2.27 27.37
CA VAL A 166 14.70 2.14 26.17
C VAL A 166 13.22 2.19 26.54
N SER A 167 12.77 1.45 27.55
CA SER A 167 11.37 1.45 27.98
C SER A 167 10.88 2.83 28.42
N GLU A 168 11.68 3.56 29.19
CA GLU A 168 11.37 4.91 29.67
C GLU A 168 11.32 5.93 28.53
N ALA A 169 12.29 5.90 27.62
CA ALA A 169 12.30 6.77 26.44
C ALA A 169 11.07 6.54 25.55
N MET A 170 10.69 5.28 25.34
CA MET A 170 9.51 4.92 24.56
C MET A 170 8.21 5.36 25.27
N GLY A 171 8.10 5.11 26.58
CA GLY A 171 6.95 5.55 27.37
C GLY A 171 6.82 7.08 27.47
N SER A 172 7.93 7.81 27.47
CA SER A 172 7.93 9.28 27.46
C SER A 172 7.50 9.85 26.11
N ALA A 173 8.01 9.30 25.00
CA ALA A 173 7.72 9.81 23.66
C ALA A 173 6.30 9.50 23.18
N PHE A 174 5.72 8.38 23.61
CA PHE A 174 4.44 7.90 23.10
C PHE A 174 3.36 7.65 24.17
N GLY A 175 3.67 7.80 25.46
CA GLY A 175 2.75 7.51 26.56
C GLY A 175 2.63 6.01 26.88
N ALA A 176 1.90 5.67 27.95
CA ALA A 176 1.60 4.29 28.35
C ALA A 176 0.60 3.58 27.39
N ASP A 177 0.03 4.32 26.44
CA ASP A 177 -1.00 3.86 25.51
C ASP A 177 -0.39 3.45 24.16
N LEU A 178 0.47 2.45 24.20
CA LEU A 178 0.95 1.75 23.02
C LEU A 178 0.77 0.25 23.19
N SER A 179 -0.49 -0.18 23.16
CA SER A 179 -0.77 -1.32 22.31
C SER A 179 -0.35 -0.92 20.89
N VAL A 180 0.85 -1.37 20.48
CA VAL A 180 1.08 -1.63 19.05
C VAL A 180 -0.14 -2.43 18.64
N PRO A 181 -1.01 -1.96 17.72
CA PRO A 181 -2.02 -2.86 17.19
C PRO A 181 -1.21 -4.02 16.63
N GLU A 182 -1.27 -5.16 17.33
CA GLU A 182 -0.74 -6.40 16.78
C GLU A 182 -1.35 -6.46 15.40
N GLY A 183 -0.49 -6.58 14.40
CA GLY A 183 -0.94 -6.65 13.02
C GLY A 183 -1.70 -7.95 12.87
N GLU A 184 -2.96 -7.98 13.30
CA GLU A 184 -3.99 -8.68 12.58
C GLU A 184 -3.83 -8.19 11.15
N ASP A 185 -3.60 -9.13 10.23
CA ASP A 185 -3.61 -8.85 8.81
C ASP A 185 -4.90 -8.12 8.51
N ASN A 186 -4.83 -6.78 8.45
CA ASN A 186 -6.02 -5.97 8.57
C ASN A 186 -6.93 -6.26 7.37
N PRO A 187 -8.07 -6.95 7.56
CA PRO A 187 -8.97 -7.26 6.46
C PRO A 187 -9.57 -5.97 5.88
N GLU A 188 -9.46 -4.83 6.56
CA GLU A 188 -9.92 -3.53 6.06
C GLU A 188 -9.11 -2.95 4.89
N LEU A 189 -7.89 -3.44 4.61
CA LEU A 189 -7.22 -3.11 3.34
C LEU A 189 -7.74 -3.97 2.18
N SER A 190 -8.58 -4.98 2.46
CA SER A 190 -9.44 -5.59 1.45
C SER A 190 -10.61 -4.64 1.19
N LEU A 191 -10.79 -4.22 -0.05
CA LEU A 191 -11.93 -3.41 -0.47
C LEU A 191 -13.23 -4.12 -0.10
N ASP A 192 -13.99 -3.56 0.84
CA ASP A 192 -15.43 -3.77 0.90
C ASP A 192 -16.04 -3.22 -0.38
N ALA A 193 -16.53 -4.13 -1.20
CA ALA A 193 -17.29 -3.82 -2.40
C ALA A 193 -18.67 -3.28 -1.99
N HIS A 194 -18.79 -1.97 -1.80
CA HIS A 194 -20.08 -1.31 -2.02
C HIS A 194 -20.27 -1.11 -3.53
N GLY A 195 -20.61 -2.21 -4.19
CA GLY A 195 -21.38 -2.17 -5.42
C GLY A 195 -22.81 -1.86 -5.04
N ASP A 196 -23.17 -0.58 -5.13
CA ASP A 196 -24.55 -0.11 -5.10
C ASP A 196 -25.26 -0.79 -6.29
N GLU A 197 -26.06 -1.83 -6.01
CA GLU A 197 -26.99 -2.40 -6.98
C GLU A 197 -28.04 -1.33 -7.26
N VAL A 198 -27.78 -0.50 -8.27
CA VAL A 198 -28.80 0.35 -8.87
C VAL A 198 -29.86 -0.57 -9.47
N SER A 199 -30.96 -0.72 -8.74
CA SER A 199 -32.20 -1.33 -9.19
C SER A 199 -32.67 -0.66 -10.50
N PRO A 200 -32.89 -1.40 -11.60
CA PRO A 200 -33.74 -0.92 -12.67
C PRO A 200 -35.20 -1.09 -12.26
N SER A 201 -35.84 0.05 -12.00
CA SER A 201 -37.29 0.23 -11.95
C SER A 201 -37.92 -0.32 -13.25
N ALA A 202 -38.69 -1.40 -13.13
CA ALA A 202 -39.55 -1.91 -14.18
C ALA A 202 -40.95 -1.29 -14.02
N GLY A 203 -41.21 -0.23 -14.78
CA GLY A 203 -42.55 0.25 -15.09
C GLY A 203 -43.17 -0.59 -16.20
N GLU A 204 -44.47 -0.85 -16.04
CA GLU A 204 -45.33 -1.77 -16.78
C GLU A 204 -45.39 -1.54 -18.30
N SER A 205 -45.52 -2.64 -19.07
CA SER A 205 -46.45 -2.67 -20.21
C SER A 205 -46.85 -4.10 -20.59
N GLU A 206 -48.13 -4.24 -20.91
CA GLU A 206 -48.91 -5.45 -21.16
C GLU A 206 -48.43 -6.28 -22.36
N ALA A 207 -48.65 -7.60 -22.28
CA ALA A 207 -48.80 -8.44 -23.46
C ALA A 207 -49.88 -9.52 -23.22
N PRO A 208 -50.91 -9.63 -24.07
CA PRO A 208 -51.78 -10.80 -24.09
C PRO A 208 -51.20 -11.93 -24.93
N ALA A 209 -51.55 -13.14 -24.53
CA ALA A 209 -51.13 -14.42 -25.08
C ALA A 209 -51.60 -14.66 -26.53
N ALA A 210 -50.73 -15.30 -27.33
CA ALA A 210 -51.13 -16.17 -28.44
C ALA A 210 -50.00 -17.17 -28.73
N GLY A 211 -50.33 -18.45 -28.70
CA GLY A 211 -49.43 -19.56 -29.01
C GLY A 211 -49.49 -20.00 -30.48
N HIS A 212 -48.39 -20.58 -30.95
CA HIS A 212 -48.25 -21.57 -32.02
C HIS A 212 -46.80 -22.09 -31.91
N GLU A 213 -46.54 -23.34 -31.54
CA GLU A 213 -46.46 -24.53 -32.42
C GLU A 213 -45.65 -24.28 -33.71
N VAL A 214 -44.68 -25.07 -34.19
CA VAL A 214 -44.14 -26.42 -33.91
C VAL A 214 -42.90 -26.60 -34.84
N SER A 215 -42.04 -27.60 -34.56
CA SER A 215 -41.15 -28.34 -35.49
C SER A 215 -39.80 -27.74 -35.90
N THR A 216 -38.66 -28.34 -35.46
CA THR A 216 -37.87 -29.44 -36.07
C THR A 216 -37.17 -29.03 -37.39
N SER A 217 -35.93 -29.40 -37.73
CA SER A 217 -34.87 -30.24 -37.17
C SER A 217 -33.62 -30.11 -38.07
N GLU A 218 -32.44 -30.40 -37.49
CA GLU A 218 -31.27 -31.07 -38.10
C GLU A 218 -30.50 -30.50 -39.33
N ARG A 219 -29.20 -30.22 -39.12
CA ARG A 219 -28.04 -31.02 -39.60
C ARG A 219 -26.72 -30.35 -39.15
N ARG A 220 -25.88 -30.92 -38.27
CA ARG A 220 -24.74 -31.84 -38.54
C ARG A 220 -24.04 -31.56 -39.89
N SER A 221 -22.72 -31.44 -40.05
CA SER A 221 -21.56 -31.76 -39.21
C SER A 221 -20.29 -31.28 -39.95
N ARG A 222 -19.34 -30.73 -39.18
CA ARG A 222 -17.90 -31.04 -39.18
C ARG A 222 -17.12 -31.26 -40.51
N LYS A 223 -16.08 -30.41 -40.65
CA LYS A 223 -14.63 -30.74 -40.58
C LYS A 223 -13.98 -31.51 -41.75
N ARG A 224 -13.03 -30.84 -42.44
CA ARG A 224 -11.68 -31.30 -42.86
C ARG A 224 -11.03 -30.17 -43.71
N SER A 225 -10.05 -29.41 -43.23
CA SER A 225 -8.59 -29.69 -43.18
C SER A 225 -7.98 -30.17 -44.51
N SER A 226 -7.23 -29.30 -45.20
CA SER A 226 -5.94 -29.60 -45.83
C SER A 226 -5.27 -28.30 -46.35
N GLU A 227 -4.23 -27.86 -45.65
CA GLU A 227 -2.99 -27.31 -46.23
C GLU A 227 -2.22 -28.43 -46.97
N PRO A 228 -1.05 -28.24 -47.64
CA PRO A 228 -0.28 -27.01 -47.97
C PRO A 228 0.28 -26.98 -49.42
N SER A 229 1.08 -25.93 -49.71
CA SER A 229 2.41 -26.01 -50.36
C SER A 229 2.58 -25.65 -51.85
N GLU A 230 3.72 -24.97 -52.08
CA GLU A 230 4.50 -24.72 -53.32
C GLU A 230 3.97 -23.58 -54.22
N ALA A 231 4.76 -22.60 -54.67
CA ALA A 231 6.21 -22.38 -54.67
C ALA A 231 6.50 -20.86 -54.74
#